data_AF-A0A453EAJ1-F1
#
_entry.id   AF-A0A453EAJ1-F1
#
_cell.length_a   1.000
_cell.length_b   1.000
_cell.length_c   1.000
_cell.angle_alpha   90.00
_cell.angle_beta   90.00
_cell.angle_gamma   90.00
#
_symmetry.space_group_name_H-M   'P 1'
#
loop_
_entity.id
_entity.type
_entity.pdbx_description
1 polymer ?
#
loop_
_entity_poly.entity_id
_entity_poly.type
_entity_poly.pdbx_seq_one_letter_code
_entity_poly.pdbx_strand_id
1 'polypeptide(L)'
;SFGEQLSNETDGILSTVETLASTAICGIIHAILGGQPLLIVGVAEPTIIMYTYLYKFAKKQPDLGEQLYLAWAGWVCIWTAIMLFLLAMFNASNVISRFTRVAGELFGMLITVLFLQQAIKGIVSEFSMPKDDEISDPSSPIYQFQWIYVNGLLGVIFSIGLLYTALKTRRARSWLYGIGWLRSFIADYGVPLMVIVWTAFSFTLPSKVPSGVPRRLFSPLPWESISLRHWTVAKV
;
A
#
# COMPACT_ATOMS: atom_id res chain seq x y z
N SER A 1 -1.19 2.69 1.18
CA SER A 1 -1.98 1.57 0.67
C SER A 1 -1.13 0.32 0.51
N PHE A 2 -0.20 0.23 -0.44
CA PHE A 2 0.54 -1.03 -0.68
C PHE A 2 1.44 -1.48 0.48
N GLY A 3 2.19 -0.57 1.10
CA GLY A 3 3.01 -0.93 2.28
C GLY A 3 2.18 -1.33 3.50
N GLU A 4 0.99 -0.74 3.65
CA GLU A 4 0.03 -1.10 4.70
C GLU A 4 -0.58 -2.47 4.45
N GLN A 5 -0.98 -2.76 3.21
CA GLN A 5 -1.48 -4.07 2.81
C GLN A 5 -0.42 -5.15 3.04
N LEU A 6 0.85 -4.86 2.72
CA LEU A 6 1.96 -5.77 2.99
C LEU A 6 2.11 -6.01 4.49
N SER A 7 2.14 -4.93 5.30
CA SER A 7 2.20 -5.02 6.76
C SER A 7 1.08 -5.90 7.33
N ASN A 8 -0.16 -5.71 6.87
CA ASN A 8 -1.31 -6.48 7.35
C ASN A 8 -1.27 -7.96 6.93
N GLU A 9 -0.70 -8.28 5.76
CA GLU A 9 -0.60 -9.67 5.28
C GLU A 9 0.67 -10.40 5.75
N THR A 10 1.64 -9.66 6.32
CA THR A 10 2.90 -10.21 6.88
C THR A 10 3.00 -10.07 8.40
N ASP A 11 1.86 -9.93 9.09
CA ASP A 11 1.78 -9.79 10.56
C ASP A 11 2.74 -8.70 11.12
N GLY A 12 2.93 -7.60 10.38
CA GLY A 12 3.78 -6.47 10.78
C GLY A 12 5.29 -6.64 10.52
N ILE A 13 5.76 -7.78 10.02
CA ILE A 13 7.19 -8.02 9.76
C ILE A 13 7.75 -7.09 8.68
N LEU A 14 6.99 -6.87 7.60
CA LEU A 14 7.32 -5.89 6.56
C LEU A 14 6.45 -4.65 6.74
N SER A 15 7.07 -3.54 7.12
CA SER A 15 6.34 -2.31 7.43
C SER A 15 6.14 -1.40 6.20
N THR A 16 5.20 -0.46 6.33
CA THR A 16 4.95 0.56 5.31
C THR A 16 6.18 1.42 5.04
N VAL A 17 6.95 1.72 6.08
CA VAL A 17 8.17 2.54 5.99
C VAL A 17 9.28 1.86 5.18
N GLU A 18 9.43 0.55 5.32
CA GLU A 18 10.44 -0.23 4.59
C GLU A 18 10.09 -0.33 3.12
N THR A 19 8.80 -0.52 2.83
CA THR A 19 8.29 -0.48 1.46
C THR A 19 8.55 0.88 0.81
N LEU A 20 8.34 1.97 1.54
CA LEU A 20 8.58 3.34 1.05
C LEU A 20 10.09 3.64 0.89
N ALA A 21 10.92 3.16 1.81
CA ALA A 21 12.37 3.29 1.70
C ALA A 21 12.89 2.52 0.47
N SER A 22 12.39 1.31 0.24
CA SER A 22 12.74 0.47 -0.92
C SER A 22 12.37 1.15 -2.23
N THR A 23 11.15 1.69 -2.36
CA THR A 23 10.76 2.41 -3.59
C THR A 23 11.55 3.70 -3.80
N ALA A 24 11.86 4.44 -2.73
CA ALA A 24 12.67 5.65 -2.83
C ALA A 24 14.10 5.36 -3.29
N ILE A 25 14.77 4.40 -2.66
CA ILE A 25 16.15 4.01 -3.02
C ILE A 25 16.20 3.46 -4.45
N CYS A 26 15.30 2.52 -4.78
CA CYS A 26 15.23 1.94 -6.11
C CYS A 26 14.90 2.99 -7.19
N GLY A 27 13.99 3.93 -6.87
CA GLY A 27 13.64 5.05 -7.75
C GLY A 27 14.81 5.99 -8.03
N ILE A 28 15.58 6.37 -7.00
CA ILE A 28 16.78 7.22 -7.17
C ILE A 28 17.82 6.51 -8.02
N ILE A 29 18.12 5.25 -7.73
CA ILE A 29 19.09 4.46 -8.48
C ILE A 29 18.65 4.32 -9.94
N HIS A 30 17.37 4.02 -10.19
CA HIS A 30 16.83 3.91 -11.54
C HIS A 30 16.79 5.25 -12.29
N ALA A 31 16.55 6.38 -11.60
CA ALA A 31 16.59 7.68 -12.23
C ALA A 31 18.00 8.06 -12.71
N ILE A 32 19.05 7.62 -12.00
CA ILE A 32 20.46 7.91 -12.34
C ILE A 32 21.00 6.92 -13.39
N LEU A 33 20.69 5.63 -13.25
CA LEU A 33 21.28 4.55 -14.05
C LEU A 33 20.35 3.97 -15.12
N GLY A 34 19.06 4.30 -15.09
CA GLY A 34 18.04 3.73 -15.97
C GLY A 34 18.01 4.36 -17.37
N GLY A 35 17.65 3.56 -18.37
CA GLY A 35 17.52 4.02 -19.77
C GLY A 35 16.22 4.75 -20.09
N GLN A 36 15.24 4.76 -19.18
CA GLN A 36 13.92 5.38 -19.37
C GLN A 36 13.47 6.15 -18.11
N PRO A 37 13.84 7.43 -17.95
CA PRO A 37 13.56 8.20 -16.74
C PRO A 37 12.07 8.50 -16.51
N LEU A 38 11.20 8.30 -17.52
CA LEU A 38 9.75 8.41 -17.37
C LEU A 38 9.13 7.18 -16.68
N LEU A 39 9.89 6.10 -16.51
CA LEU A 39 9.43 4.88 -15.85
C LEU A 39 9.40 5.09 -14.33
N ILE A 40 8.21 5.00 -13.75
CA ILE A 40 8.02 5.07 -12.31
C ILE A 40 8.24 3.66 -11.73
N VAL A 41 9.34 3.49 -11.01
CA VAL A 41 9.60 2.25 -10.27
C VAL A 41 8.85 2.30 -8.94
N GLY A 42 8.07 1.26 -8.67
CA GLY A 42 7.30 1.15 -7.45
C GLY A 42 6.92 -0.30 -7.16
N VAL A 43 6.37 -0.53 -5.98
CA VAL A 43 5.78 -1.83 -5.63
C VAL A 43 4.41 -1.95 -6.29
N ALA A 44 4.25 -3.00 -7.10
CA ALA A 44 2.98 -3.34 -7.72
C ALA A 44 2.25 -4.43 -6.91
N GLU A 45 0.94 -4.51 -7.09
CA GLU A 45 0.09 -5.49 -6.41
C GLU A 45 0.54 -6.95 -6.62
N PRO A 46 0.92 -7.40 -7.84
CA PRO A 46 1.41 -8.77 -8.03
C PRO A 46 2.63 -9.09 -7.16
N THR A 47 3.51 -8.11 -6.94
CA THR A 47 4.67 -8.26 -6.07
C THR A 47 4.24 -8.51 -4.62
N ILE A 48 3.27 -7.75 -4.11
CA ILE A 48 2.73 -7.92 -2.75
C ILE A 48 2.11 -9.30 -2.59
N ILE A 49 1.30 -9.73 -3.54
CA ILE A 49 0.69 -11.06 -3.54
C ILE A 49 1.77 -12.15 -3.44
N MET A 50 2.85 -12.03 -4.22
CA MET A 50 3.98 -12.96 -4.16
C MET A 50 4.67 -12.96 -2.78
N TYR A 51 4.90 -11.79 -2.18
CA TYR A 51 5.45 -11.69 -0.82
C TYR A 51 4.52 -12.31 0.23
N THR A 52 3.21 -12.08 0.13
CA THR A 52 2.21 -12.73 1.01
C THR A 52 2.22 -14.25 0.85
N TYR A 53 2.33 -14.77 -0.37
CA TYR A 53 2.47 -16.21 -0.60
C TYR A 53 3.76 -16.75 -0.01
N LEU A 54 4.88 -16.03 -0.17
CA LEU A 54 6.17 -16.40 0.39
C LEU A 54 6.13 -16.45 1.91
N TYR A 55 5.45 -15.49 2.53
CA TYR A 55 5.23 -15.43 3.96
C TYR A 55 4.38 -16.61 4.46
N LYS A 56 3.25 -16.86 3.80
CA LYS A 56 2.38 -18.02 4.11
C LYS A 56 3.09 -19.36 3.89
N PHE A 57 4.00 -19.43 2.94
CA PHE A 57 4.86 -20.60 2.72
C PHE A 57 5.85 -20.78 3.86
N ALA A 58 6.57 -19.73 4.23
CA ALA A 58 7.53 -19.76 5.34
C ALA A 58 6.87 -20.15 6.67
N LYS A 59 5.68 -19.60 6.97
CA LYS A 59 4.91 -19.90 8.18
C LYS A 59 4.39 -21.34 8.25
N LYS A 60 4.14 -21.97 7.10
CA LYS A 60 3.69 -23.37 7.02
C LYS A 60 4.84 -24.37 7.15
N GLN A 61 6.08 -23.96 6.89
CA GLN A 61 7.23 -24.83 6.97
C GLN A 61 7.77 -24.86 8.42
N PRO A 62 7.88 -26.05 9.04
CA PRO A 62 8.28 -26.17 10.45
C PRO A 62 9.70 -25.67 10.73
N ASP A 63 10.60 -25.70 9.73
CA ASP A 63 12.02 -25.38 9.90
C ASP A 63 12.36 -23.89 9.72
N LEU A 64 11.48 -23.12 9.06
CA LEU A 64 11.75 -21.74 8.67
C LEU A 64 11.08 -20.75 9.63
N GLY A 65 9.83 -21.03 10.02
CA GLY A 65 9.08 -20.19 10.95
C GLY A 65 8.93 -18.73 10.49
N GLU A 66 8.37 -17.90 11.37
CA GLU A 66 8.10 -16.48 11.10
C GLU A 66 9.38 -15.63 11.12
N GLN A 67 10.36 -16.00 11.95
CA GLN A 67 11.58 -15.22 12.19
C GLN A 67 12.61 -15.28 11.05
N LEU A 68 12.68 -16.39 10.29
CA LEU A 68 13.63 -16.53 9.17
C LEU A 68 13.05 -16.10 7.81
N TYR A 69 11.80 -15.59 7.78
CA TYR A 69 11.16 -15.15 6.56
C TYR A 69 11.95 -14.06 5.82
N LEU A 70 12.53 -13.09 6.55
CA LEU A 70 13.34 -12.02 5.95
C LEU A 70 14.59 -12.57 5.23
N ALA A 71 15.30 -13.50 5.87
CA ALA A 71 16.48 -14.15 5.28
C ALA A 71 16.10 -14.99 4.04
N TRP A 72 14.97 -15.70 4.11
CA TRP A 72 14.42 -16.45 2.99
C TRP A 72 14.03 -15.54 1.81
N ALA A 73 13.36 -14.43 2.08
CA ALA A 73 13.04 -13.43 1.05
C ALA A 73 14.30 -12.85 0.40
N GLY A 74 15.36 -12.63 1.19
CA GLY A 74 16.68 -12.24 0.68
C GLY A 74 17.28 -13.28 -0.28
N TRP A 75 17.21 -14.56 0.06
CA TRP A 75 17.69 -15.64 -0.81
C TRP A 75 16.91 -15.74 -2.12
N VAL A 76 15.58 -15.58 -2.07
CA VAL A 76 14.73 -15.50 -3.27
C VAL A 76 15.13 -14.30 -4.14
N CYS A 77 15.46 -13.16 -3.55
CA CYS A 77 15.93 -11.98 -4.29
C CYS A 77 17.28 -12.24 -4.98
N ILE A 78 18.20 -12.97 -4.35
CA ILE A 78 19.49 -13.35 -4.95
C ILE A 78 19.27 -14.21 -6.20
N TRP A 79 18.43 -15.25 -6.11
CA TRP A 79 18.11 -16.08 -7.28
C TRP A 79 17.38 -15.31 -8.37
N THR A 80 16.48 -14.40 -7.99
CA THR A 80 15.78 -13.53 -8.95
C THR A 80 16.78 -12.62 -9.68
N ALA A 81 17.75 -12.05 -8.97
CA ALA A 81 18.80 -11.23 -9.56
C ALA A 81 19.67 -12.04 -10.54
N ILE A 82 20.09 -13.26 -10.16
CA ILE A 82 20.86 -14.15 -11.04
C ILE A 82 20.08 -14.46 -12.32
N MET A 83 18.79 -14.79 -12.21
CA MET A 83 17.93 -15.07 -13.36
C MET A 83 17.76 -13.84 -14.25
N LEU A 84 17.61 -12.65 -13.68
CA LEU A 84 17.54 -11.39 -14.45
C LEU A 84 18.86 -11.11 -15.19
N PHE A 85 20.02 -11.35 -14.56
CA PHE A 85 21.32 -11.22 -15.23
C PHE A 85 21.49 -12.21 -16.38
N LEU A 86 21.08 -13.47 -16.20
CA LEU A 86 21.12 -14.48 -17.26
C LEU A 86 20.22 -14.06 -18.43
N LEU A 87 18.98 -13.65 -18.17
CA LEU A 87 18.05 -13.18 -19.20
C LEU A 87 18.58 -11.97 -19.96
N ALA A 88 19.28 -11.05 -19.28
CA ALA A 88 19.94 -9.92 -19.90
C ALA A 88 21.08 -10.36 -20.84
N MET A 89 21.94 -11.29 -20.40
CA MET A 89 23.03 -11.83 -21.25
C MET A 89 22.49 -12.56 -22.49
N PHE A 90 21.39 -13.29 -22.37
CA PHE A 90 20.75 -13.99 -23.48
C PHE A 90 19.86 -13.10 -24.36
N ASN A 91 19.86 -11.78 -24.15
CA ASN A 91 19.05 -10.81 -24.89
C ASN A 91 17.56 -11.20 -24.95
N ALA A 92 17.02 -11.65 -23.81
CA ALA A 92 15.61 -12.01 -23.67
C ALA A 92 14.67 -10.83 -23.94
N SER A 93 15.18 -9.59 -23.98
CA SER A 93 14.46 -8.39 -24.44
C SER A 93 13.81 -8.57 -25.80
N ASN A 94 14.31 -9.44 -26.69
CA ASN A 94 13.62 -9.71 -27.96
C ASN A 94 12.25 -10.39 -27.78
N VAL A 95 11.92 -10.94 -26.61
CA VAL A 95 10.58 -11.47 -26.31
C VAL A 95 9.55 -10.34 -26.18
N ILE A 96 9.95 -9.12 -25.78
CA ILE A 96 9.00 -8.02 -25.58
C ILE A 96 8.33 -7.59 -26.89
N SER A 97 9.02 -7.73 -28.03
CA SER A 97 8.46 -7.41 -29.36
C SER A 97 7.32 -8.35 -29.76
N ARG A 98 7.25 -9.55 -29.16
CA ARG A 98 6.14 -10.51 -29.32
C ARG A 98 4.97 -10.22 -28.41
N PHE A 99 5.11 -9.32 -27.44
CA PHE A 99 4.02 -8.93 -26.56
C PHE A 99 3.02 -8.07 -27.33
N THR A 100 1.83 -8.63 -27.58
CA THR A 100 0.82 -7.98 -28.40
C THR A 100 0.10 -6.88 -27.62
N ARG A 101 -0.46 -5.91 -28.36
CA ARG A 101 -1.32 -4.86 -27.77
C ARG A 101 -2.48 -5.45 -26.95
N VAL A 102 -3.06 -6.55 -27.43
CA VAL A 102 -4.15 -7.27 -26.73
C VAL A 102 -3.67 -7.77 -25.37
N ALA A 103 -2.48 -8.37 -25.29
CA ALA A 103 -1.91 -8.82 -24.02
C ALA A 103 -1.68 -7.65 -23.04
N GLY A 104 -1.22 -6.50 -23.55
CA GLY A 104 -1.05 -5.29 -22.73
C GLY A 104 -2.36 -4.73 -22.19
N GLU A 105 -3.40 -4.64 -23.02
CA GLU A 105 -4.72 -4.18 -22.61
C GLU A 105 -5.37 -5.13 -21.60
N LEU A 106 -5.26 -6.45 -21.79
CA LEU A 106 -5.74 -7.46 -20.85
C LEU A 106 -4.98 -7.41 -19.51
N PHE A 107 -3.67 -7.24 -19.54
CA PHE A 107 -2.86 -7.10 -18.32
C PHE A 107 -3.22 -5.84 -17.54
N GLY A 108 -3.43 -4.71 -18.23
CA GLY A 108 -3.91 -3.48 -17.61
C GLY A 108 -5.32 -3.62 -17.01
N MET A 109 -6.22 -4.33 -17.70
CA MET A 109 -7.55 -4.65 -17.17
C MET A 109 -7.45 -5.49 -15.90
N LEU A 110 -6.62 -6.54 -15.90
CA LEU A 110 -6.41 -7.41 -14.73
C LEU A 110 -5.93 -6.62 -13.51
N ILE A 111 -4.92 -5.76 -13.67
CA ILE A 111 -4.43 -4.91 -12.58
C ILE A 111 -5.54 -3.99 -12.06
N THR A 112 -6.35 -3.41 -12.96
CA THR A 112 -7.45 -2.53 -12.56
C THR A 112 -8.51 -3.27 -11.73
N VAL A 113 -8.85 -4.51 -12.11
CA VAL A 113 -9.82 -5.33 -11.38
C VAL A 113 -9.28 -5.74 -10.02
N LEU A 114 -8.03 -6.17 -9.93
CA LEU A 114 -7.39 -6.53 -8.66
C LEU A 114 -7.34 -5.34 -7.71
N PHE A 115 -6.93 -4.17 -8.21
CA PHE A 115 -6.88 -2.95 -7.39
C PHE A 115 -8.26 -2.53 -6.87
N LEU A 116 -9.31 -2.67 -7.70
CA LEU A 116 -10.69 -2.41 -7.29
C LEU A 116 -11.17 -3.41 -6.23
N GLN A 117 -10.88 -4.69 -6.40
CA GLN A 117 -11.20 -5.72 -5.41
C GLN A 117 -10.53 -5.43 -4.07
N GLN A 118 -9.27 -5.04 -4.08
CA GLN A 118 -8.52 -4.72 -2.88
C GLN A 118 -9.03 -3.45 -2.19
N ALA A 119 -9.46 -2.44 -2.96
CA ALA A 119 -10.13 -1.26 -2.41
C ALA A 119 -11.45 -1.63 -1.72
N ILE A 120 -12.26 -2.52 -2.32
CA ILE A 120 -13.50 -3.01 -1.71
C ILE A 120 -13.18 -3.82 -0.44
N LYS A 121 -12.18 -4.72 -0.47
CA LYS A 121 -11.73 -5.47 0.71
C LYS A 121 -11.31 -4.54 1.85
N GLY A 122 -10.61 -3.44 1.54
CA GLY A 122 -10.22 -2.41 2.51
C GLY A 122 -11.41 -1.69 3.15
N ILE A 123 -12.45 -1.37 2.37
CA ILE A 123 -13.68 -0.78 2.91
C ILE A 123 -14.42 -1.78 3.79
N VAL A 124 -14.51 -3.05 3.37
CA VAL A 124 -15.17 -4.12 4.14
C VAL A 124 -14.41 -4.44 5.43
N SER A 125 -13.08 -4.33 5.44
CA SER A 125 -12.30 -4.52 6.67
C SER A 125 -12.57 -3.46 7.73
N GLU A 126 -13.02 -2.26 7.36
CA GLU A 126 -13.42 -1.21 8.32
C GLU A 126 -14.69 -1.58 9.11
N PHE A 127 -15.54 -2.43 8.52
CA PHE A 127 -16.70 -3.01 9.21
C PHE A 127 -16.33 -4.23 10.06
N SER A 128 -15.09 -4.70 9.96
CA SER A 128 -14.59 -5.85 10.71
C SER A 128 -13.86 -5.39 11.97
N MET A 129 -13.90 -6.22 13.01
CA MET A 129 -13.26 -5.96 14.30
C MET A 129 -11.73 -5.74 14.11
N PRO A 130 -11.11 -4.78 14.84
CA PRO A 130 -9.65 -4.65 14.85
C PRO A 130 -9.02 -5.98 15.26
N LYS A 131 -8.05 -6.47 14.49
CA LYS A 131 -7.31 -7.70 14.76
C LYS A 131 -6.11 -7.50 15.69
N ASP A 132 -5.98 -6.31 16.27
CA ASP A 132 -4.84 -6.00 17.13
C ASP A 132 -4.95 -6.80 18.43
N ASP A 133 -4.16 -7.87 18.50
CA ASP A 133 -4.03 -8.81 19.62
C ASP A 133 -3.55 -8.14 20.93
N GLU A 134 -3.27 -6.83 20.92
CA GLU A 134 -2.70 -6.07 22.04
C GLU A 134 -3.75 -5.31 22.88
N ILE A 135 -5.03 -5.28 22.47
CA ILE A 135 -6.13 -4.67 23.26
C ILE A 135 -7.05 -5.78 23.78
N SER A 136 -6.51 -6.71 24.56
CA SER A 136 -7.27 -7.73 25.26
C SER A 136 -7.92 -7.17 26.54
N ASP A 137 -8.89 -6.26 26.39
CA ASP A 137 -9.86 -5.90 27.44
C ASP A 137 -11.29 -6.07 26.88
N PRO A 138 -11.94 -7.24 27.10
CA PRO A 138 -13.26 -7.58 26.56
C PRO A 138 -14.40 -6.62 26.97
N SER A 139 -14.14 -5.74 27.95
CA SER A 139 -15.07 -4.78 28.54
C SER A 139 -14.98 -3.38 27.92
N SER A 140 -14.11 -3.15 26.92
CA SER A 140 -14.01 -1.84 26.29
C SER A 140 -15.27 -1.53 25.44
N PRO A 141 -15.79 -0.29 25.47
CA PRO A 141 -16.97 0.11 24.68
C PRO A 141 -16.75 0.03 23.15
N ILE A 142 -15.52 -0.26 22.71
CA ILE A 142 -15.09 -0.39 21.32
C ILE A 142 -15.74 -1.59 20.62
N TYR A 143 -16.07 -2.64 21.39
CA TYR A 143 -16.66 -3.87 20.86
C TYR A 143 -18.18 -3.84 20.71
N GLN A 144 -18.83 -2.74 21.07
CA GLN A 144 -20.26 -2.60 20.82
C GLN A 144 -20.51 -2.47 19.31
N PHE A 145 -21.46 -3.24 18.80
CA PHE A 145 -21.88 -3.24 17.39
C PHE A 145 -22.12 -1.83 16.83
N GLN A 146 -22.59 -0.91 17.67
CA GLN A 146 -22.83 0.49 17.31
C GLN A 146 -21.56 1.21 16.85
N TRP A 147 -20.42 1.00 17.51
CA TRP A 147 -19.16 1.69 17.16
C TRP A 147 -18.51 1.12 15.90
N ILE A 148 -18.55 -0.19 15.72
CA ILE A 148 -18.07 -0.85 14.50
C ILE A 148 -18.88 -0.39 13.28
N TYR A 149 -20.21 -0.33 13.43
CA TYR A 149 -21.10 0.14 12.36
C TYR A 149 -20.85 1.62 12.02
N VAL A 150 -20.70 2.48 13.03
CA VAL A 150 -20.39 3.91 12.82
C VAL A 150 -19.03 4.09 12.15
N ASN A 151 -18.02 3.31 12.54
CA ASN A 151 -16.69 3.37 11.96
C ASN A 151 -16.69 2.94 10.49
N GLY A 152 -17.31 1.79 10.17
CA GLY A 152 -17.45 1.32 8.80
C GLY A 152 -18.26 2.29 7.92
N LEU A 153 -19.36 2.85 8.44
CA LEU A 153 -20.15 3.84 7.72
C LEU A 153 -19.34 5.11 7.43
N LEU A 154 -18.55 5.59 8.40
CA LEU A 154 -17.66 6.74 8.23
C LEU A 154 -16.58 6.44 7.18
N GLY A 155 -16.00 5.24 7.19
CA GLY A 155 -15.04 4.76 6.19
C GLY A 155 -15.62 4.77 4.78
N VAL A 156 -16.86 4.31 4.59
CA VAL A 156 -17.57 4.38 3.31
C VAL A 156 -17.79 5.82 2.86
N ILE A 157 -18.27 6.68 3.76
CA ILE A 157 -18.51 8.11 3.46
C ILE A 157 -17.23 8.79 3.01
N PHE A 158 -16.11 8.56 3.71
CA PHE A 158 -14.82 9.14 3.36
C PHE A 158 -14.25 8.57 2.07
N SER A 159 -14.38 7.27 1.82
CA SER A 159 -13.89 6.65 0.58
C SER A 159 -14.65 7.15 -0.65
N ILE A 160 -15.98 7.17 -0.60
CA ILE A 160 -16.83 7.71 -1.69
C ILE A 160 -16.63 9.21 -1.84
N GLY A 161 -16.53 9.95 -0.73
CA GLY A 161 -16.27 11.39 -0.72
C GLY A 161 -14.94 11.75 -1.37
N LEU A 162 -13.86 11.06 -1.00
CA LEU A 162 -12.53 11.23 -1.60
C LEU A 162 -12.56 10.88 -3.08
N LEU A 163 -13.17 9.75 -3.46
CA LEU A 163 -13.26 9.33 -4.87
C LEU A 163 -14.01 10.37 -5.71
N TYR A 164 -15.19 10.81 -5.25
CA TYR A 164 -16.01 11.78 -5.97
C TYR A 164 -15.27 13.12 -6.15
N THR A 165 -14.67 13.63 -5.07
CA THR A 165 -13.95 14.91 -5.10
C THR A 165 -12.64 14.84 -5.89
N ALA A 166 -11.92 13.71 -5.85
CA ALA A 166 -10.73 13.47 -6.68
C ALA A 166 -11.07 13.39 -8.18
N LEU A 167 -12.18 12.76 -8.55
CA LEU A 167 -12.66 12.72 -9.94
C LEU A 167 -13.10 14.11 -10.41
N LYS A 168 -13.75 14.88 -9.52
CA LYS A 168 -14.20 16.25 -9.84
C LYS A 168 -13.01 17.19 -10.04
N THR A 169 -11.96 17.08 -9.23
CA THR A 169 -10.73 17.88 -9.36
C THR A 169 -9.97 17.55 -10.64
N ARG A 170 -9.95 16.28 -11.09
CA ARG A 170 -9.38 15.93 -12.41
C ARG A 170 -10.12 16.61 -13.58
N ARG A 171 -11.43 16.83 -13.45
CA ARG A 171 -12.24 17.59 -14.42
C ARG A 171 -12.22 19.10 -14.17
N ALA A 172 -11.44 19.60 -13.20
CA ALA A 172 -11.39 21.04 -12.91
C ALA A 172 -10.90 21.83 -14.13
N ARG A 173 -10.03 21.28 -14.99
CA ARG A 173 -9.62 21.98 -16.23
C ARG A 173 -10.79 22.31 -17.17
N SER A 174 -11.91 21.62 -17.14
CA SER A 174 -13.06 21.97 -17.98
C SER A 174 -14.11 22.83 -17.26
N TRP A 175 -13.84 23.31 -16.05
CA TRP A 175 -14.77 24.19 -15.34
C TRP A 175 -14.84 25.57 -15.99
N LEU A 176 -16.09 26.02 -16.19
CA LEU A 176 -16.44 27.37 -16.66
C LEU A 176 -16.14 28.45 -15.60
N TYR A 177 -16.17 28.06 -14.33
CA TYR A 177 -15.98 28.96 -13.20
C TYR A 177 -14.60 28.75 -12.58
N GLY A 178 -13.82 29.83 -12.48
CA GLY A 178 -12.52 29.84 -11.79
C GLY A 178 -11.44 30.62 -12.53
N ILE A 179 -10.48 31.13 -11.77
CA ILE A 179 -9.29 31.81 -12.30
C ILE A 179 -8.39 30.75 -12.98
N GLY A 180 -7.85 31.06 -14.16
CA GLY A 180 -7.14 30.09 -15.00
C GLY A 180 -5.97 29.37 -14.30
N TRP A 181 -5.19 30.09 -13.49
CA TRP A 181 -4.08 29.52 -12.73
C TRP A 181 -4.56 28.55 -11.63
N LEU A 182 -5.55 28.95 -10.83
CA LEU A 182 -6.13 28.11 -9.77
C LEU A 182 -6.73 26.81 -10.33
N ARG A 183 -7.38 26.91 -11.50
CA ARG A 183 -7.95 25.76 -12.20
C ARG A 183 -6.88 24.74 -12.61
N SER A 184 -5.73 25.19 -13.12
CA SER A 184 -4.62 24.29 -13.48
C SER A 184 -4.03 23.63 -12.23
N PHE A 185 -3.78 24.43 -11.18
CA PHE A 185 -3.24 23.93 -9.92
C PHE A 185 -4.13 22.85 -9.29
N ILE A 186 -5.45 23.08 -9.23
CA ILE A 186 -6.42 22.09 -8.70
C ILE A 186 -6.48 20.84 -9.58
N ALA A 187 -6.27 20.95 -10.89
CA ALA A 187 -6.27 19.79 -11.76
C ALA A 187 -5.00 18.95 -11.64
N ASP A 188 -3.85 19.60 -11.43
CA ASP A 188 -2.54 18.95 -11.36
C ASP A 188 -2.31 18.30 -9.98
N TYR A 189 -2.70 19.00 -8.91
CA TYR A 189 -2.53 18.54 -7.53
C TYR A 189 -3.85 18.10 -6.87
N GLY A 190 -4.91 17.88 -7.66
CA GLY A 190 -6.24 17.59 -7.16
C GLY A 190 -6.32 16.38 -6.23
N VAL A 191 -5.69 15.27 -6.63
CA VAL A 191 -5.67 14.04 -5.83
C VAL A 191 -4.98 14.23 -4.47
N PRO A 192 -3.71 14.68 -4.38
CA PRO A 192 -3.06 14.89 -3.08
C PRO A 192 -3.73 15.99 -2.25
N LEU A 193 -4.26 17.06 -2.88
CA LEU A 193 -5.00 18.10 -2.17
C LEU A 193 -6.28 17.54 -1.54
N MET A 194 -7.03 16.70 -2.25
CA MET A 194 -8.24 16.07 -1.72
C MET A 194 -7.91 15.10 -0.57
N VAL A 195 -6.79 14.38 -0.63
CA VAL A 195 -6.32 13.58 0.51
C VAL A 195 -6.16 14.47 1.75
N ILE A 196 -5.43 15.59 1.65
CA ILE A 196 -5.23 16.51 2.78
C ILE A 196 -6.56 17.04 3.33
N VAL A 197 -7.47 17.46 2.44
CA VAL A 197 -8.79 17.99 2.85
C VAL A 197 -9.63 16.95 3.58
N TRP A 198 -9.73 15.73 3.04
CA TRP A 198 -10.50 14.66 3.68
C TRP A 198 -9.85 14.15 4.96
N THR A 199 -8.52 14.11 5.02
CA THR A 199 -7.80 13.82 6.27
C THR A 199 -8.06 14.91 7.31
N ALA A 200 -7.99 16.19 6.95
CA ALA A 200 -8.33 17.29 7.87
C ALA A 200 -9.79 17.22 8.34
N PHE A 201 -10.72 16.91 7.44
CA PHE A 201 -12.14 16.72 7.79
C PHE A 201 -12.34 15.55 8.77
N SER A 202 -11.61 14.44 8.57
CA SER A 202 -11.57 13.33 9.53
C SER A 202 -11.14 13.76 10.93
N PHE A 203 -10.19 14.70 11.05
CA PHE A 203 -9.76 15.26 12.33
C PHE A 203 -10.79 16.20 12.98
N THR A 204 -11.72 16.79 12.22
CA THR A 204 -12.76 17.67 12.77
C THR A 204 -13.93 16.93 13.42
N LEU A 205 -14.08 15.61 13.20
CA LEU A 205 -15.12 14.85 13.88
C LEU A 205 -14.82 14.71 15.38
N PRO A 206 -15.79 15.01 16.27
CA PRO A 206 -15.56 15.12 17.72
C PRO A 206 -14.90 13.89 18.34
N SER A 207 -13.93 14.14 19.22
CA SER A 207 -13.16 13.14 20.00
C SER A 207 -13.96 12.28 20.98
N LYS A 208 -15.30 12.18 20.87
CA LYS A 208 -16.13 11.31 21.72
C LYS A 208 -16.06 9.83 21.32
N VAL A 209 -14.96 9.38 20.71
CA VAL A 209 -14.72 7.96 20.45
C VAL A 209 -13.66 7.50 21.45
N PRO A 210 -13.89 6.39 22.17
CA PRO A 210 -12.95 5.83 23.12
C PRO A 210 -11.55 5.65 22.50
N SER A 211 -10.50 5.79 23.31
CA SER A 211 -9.08 5.85 22.93
C SER A 211 -8.48 4.58 22.30
N GLY A 212 -9.29 3.59 21.93
CA GLY A 212 -8.84 2.32 21.36
C GLY A 212 -9.51 1.91 20.04
N VAL A 213 -10.30 2.79 19.40
CA VAL A 213 -10.62 2.58 17.97
C VAL A 213 -9.43 3.08 17.17
N PRO A 214 -8.66 2.22 16.46
CA PRO A 214 -7.55 2.66 15.63
C PRO A 214 -8.11 3.46 14.45
N ARG A 215 -8.28 4.77 14.64
CA ARG A 215 -8.58 5.74 13.56
C ARG A 215 -7.35 6.09 12.73
N ARG A 216 -6.21 5.48 13.04
CA ARG A 216 -4.88 5.87 12.58
C ARG A 216 -4.13 4.62 12.16
N LEU A 217 -3.49 4.68 11.00
CA LEU A 217 -2.38 3.80 10.71
C LEU A 217 -1.24 4.18 11.64
N PHE A 218 -1.02 3.37 12.68
CA PHE A 218 0.12 3.53 13.56
C PHE A 218 1.36 2.99 12.82
N SER A 219 2.08 3.88 12.14
CA SER A 219 3.44 3.59 11.74
C SER A 219 4.35 4.07 12.86
N PRO A 220 5.11 3.19 13.54
CA PRO A 220 6.10 3.65 14.50
C PRO A 220 7.09 4.58 13.81
N LEU A 221 7.58 5.59 14.53
CA LEU A 221 8.58 6.50 13.97
C LEU A 221 9.85 5.71 13.66
N PRO A 222 10.60 6.06 12.59
CA PRO A 222 11.81 5.31 12.20
C PRO A 222 12.87 5.20 13.31
N TRP A 223 12.85 6.13 14.27
CA TRP A 223 13.79 6.20 15.39
C TRP A 223 13.23 5.65 16.71
N GLU A 224 12.01 5.10 16.72
CA GLU A 224 11.44 4.42 17.90
C GLU A 224 12.00 2.99 18.01
N SER A 225 12.16 2.52 19.26
CA SER A 225 12.69 1.18 19.56
C SER A 225 11.86 0.03 18.98
N ILE A 226 10.57 0.26 18.75
CA ILE A 226 9.64 -0.67 18.08
C ILE A 226 9.99 -0.79 16.59
N SER A 227 10.38 0.31 15.92
CA SER A 227 10.79 0.30 14.51
C SER A 227 12.17 -0.33 14.33
N LEU A 228 13.11 -0.15 15.27
CA LEU A 228 14.45 -0.77 15.22
C LEU A 228 14.38 -2.30 15.10
N ARG A 229 13.32 -2.93 15.62
CA ARG A 229 13.11 -4.39 15.55
C ARG A 229 12.90 -4.89 14.12
N HIS A 230 12.31 -4.07 13.24
CA HIS A 230 12.11 -4.39 11.83
C HIS A 230 13.42 -4.31 11.03
N TRP A 231 14.31 -3.36 11.38
CA TRP A 231 15.61 -3.17 10.71
C TRP A 231 16.70 -4.16 11.13
N THR A 232 16.55 -4.84 12.27
CA THR A 232 17.49 -5.88 12.71
C THR A 232 17.25 -7.21 11.96
N VAL A 233 17.91 -7.38 10.82
CA VAL A 233 17.90 -8.61 10.01
C VAL A 233 18.67 -9.77 10.68
N ALA A 234 19.50 -9.48 11.69
CA ALA A 234 20.23 -10.49 12.47
C ALA A 234 20.28 -10.11 13.95
N LYS A 235 19.56 -10.85 14.79
CA LYS A 235 20.01 -11.08 16.16
C LYS A 235 20.67 -12.45 16.18
N VAL A 236 21.99 -12.45 16.36
CA VAL A 236 22.74 -13.61 16.86
C VAL A 236 22.42 -13.78 18.35
#